data_AF-A0A2G6UK54-F1
#
_entry.id   AF-A0A2G6UK54-F1
#
_cell.length_a   1.000
_cell.length_b   1.000
_cell.length_c   1.000
_cell.angle_alpha   90.00
_cell.angle_beta   90.00
_cell.angle_gamma   90.00
#
_symmetry.space_group_name_H-M   'P 1'
#
loop_
_entity.id
_entity.type
_entity.pdbx_description
1 polymer ?
#
loop_
_entity_poly.entity_id
_entity_poly.type
_entity_poly.pdbx_seq_one_letter_code
_entity_poly.pdbx_strand_id
1 'polypeptide(L)'
;MLKNVFVILLFIPYFFYAQYSIKEIDSLLVKEDSRLKKEGKHEKAILLNKDIVKQSGELHYQKGIIRGYLNIGNALSTIGKHKESMGYLDLALQSSVDFKDSELESRIYGEYAKNYYFLGLDEKTIENYNLAIKTALNIADTKKRKSLLQYYYVDLSAAFEGTNKIKEFYMAIMKAYQLKPSPFIASRIAKYHILFSKNTDSAEYYLKKGDSMYNTGEYPVFQKSILLRNYGRLYYQKKEYEKAISLYNESVLISKQIKRVDDLPETYKLLYEASKALNDQEKAIDYLEKYTLVNDSLDTENKNTLDIPIKKFLKEKEIQNKEKENKLYRIILLLIVLGIIITLITYKILLSKKRAKEKLLHQKDRYIDIKQSEIVSLQSKINDSYEEVIQLAKENSPAFFGRFLEVYPNFSHKMLVLAPGLKPSELTLSAYIYLGFLTKDIAQFTFKAVKTIENNKYNLRKKLNVPEKVDFSIWLRNYIEGSNVD
;
A
#
# COMPACT_ATOMS: atom_id res chain seq x y z
N MET A 1 -60.86 61.92 46.22
CA MET A 1 -60.93 60.63 45.50
C MET A 1 -59.62 60.41 44.75
N LEU A 2 -59.08 59.21 44.88
CA LEU A 2 -57.74 58.80 44.46
C LEU A 2 -57.47 59.03 42.95
N LYS A 3 -56.27 59.52 42.62
CA LYS A 3 -55.60 59.23 41.34
C LYS A 3 -54.30 58.51 41.63
N ASN A 4 -54.35 57.19 41.52
CA ASN A 4 -53.20 56.29 41.55
C ASN A 4 -52.34 56.55 40.31
N VAL A 5 -51.11 57.03 40.50
CA VAL A 5 -50.07 56.99 39.47
C VAL A 5 -49.17 55.81 39.79
N PHE A 6 -49.33 54.74 39.01
CA PHE A 6 -48.47 53.56 39.05
C PHE A 6 -47.20 53.87 38.26
N VAL A 7 -46.08 54.09 38.95
CA VAL A 7 -44.75 54.19 38.32
C VAL A 7 -44.17 52.79 38.25
N ILE A 8 -44.24 52.16 37.08
CA ILE A 8 -43.54 50.90 36.80
C ILE A 8 -42.07 51.25 36.52
N LEU A 9 -41.21 51.04 37.52
CA LEU A 9 -39.76 51.01 37.36
C LEU A 9 -39.37 49.68 36.68
N LEU A 10 -39.20 49.72 35.36
CA LEU A 10 -38.56 48.64 34.61
C LEU A 10 -37.06 48.61 34.96
N PHE A 11 -36.69 47.78 35.94
CA PHE A 11 -35.31 47.33 36.10
C PHE A 11 -34.99 46.37 34.94
N ILE A 12 -34.44 46.91 33.84
CA ILE A 12 -33.73 46.10 32.84
C ILE A 12 -32.33 45.85 33.44
N PRO A 13 -31.95 44.62 33.79
CA PRO A 13 -30.57 44.34 34.15
C PRO A 13 -29.77 44.43 32.86
N TYR A 14 -29.02 45.53 32.70
CA TYR A 14 -27.99 45.69 31.68
C TYR A 14 -26.82 44.73 32.02
N PHE A 15 -27.02 43.43 31.89
CA PHE A 15 -25.93 42.47 31.73
C PHE A 15 -25.61 42.35 30.23
N PHE A 16 -25.21 43.47 29.61
CA PHE A 16 -24.38 43.37 28.42
C PHE A 16 -23.00 42.92 28.90
N TYR A 17 -22.77 41.60 28.94
CA TYR A 17 -21.40 41.10 28.84
C TYR A 17 -20.84 41.70 27.55
N ALA A 18 -19.80 42.55 27.67
CA ALA A 18 -19.17 43.14 26.50
C ALA A 18 -18.58 42.01 25.65
N GLN A 19 -19.24 41.71 24.53
CA GLN A 19 -18.79 40.69 23.59
C GLN A 19 -17.58 41.25 22.83
N TYR A 20 -16.42 40.59 22.95
CA TYR A 20 -15.21 41.01 22.25
C TYR A 20 -15.38 40.87 20.74
N SER A 21 -14.85 41.83 19.98
CA SER A 21 -14.63 41.65 18.54
C SER A 21 -13.53 40.63 18.28
N ILE A 22 -13.52 40.03 17.07
CA ILE A 22 -12.46 39.09 16.63
C ILE A 22 -11.06 39.72 16.77
N LYS A 23 -10.93 41.02 16.47
CA LYS A 23 -9.66 41.76 16.58
C LYS A 23 -9.20 41.90 18.03
N GLU A 24 -10.12 42.11 18.96
CA GLU A 24 -9.81 42.14 20.40
C GLU A 24 -9.40 40.75 20.89
N ILE A 25 -10.12 39.70 20.48
CA ILE A 25 -9.76 38.31 20.79
C ILE A 25 -8.34 37.98 20.32
N ASP A 26 -7.99 38.30 19.06
CA ASP A 26 -6.64 38.08 18.54
C ASP A 26 -5.57 38.83 19.33
N SER A 27 -5.87 40.06 19.76
CA SER A 27 -4.97 40.85 20.61
C SER A 27 -4.78 40.21 21.98
N LEU A 28 -5.86 39.77 22.63
CA LEU A 28 -5.83 39.14 23.96
C LEU A 28 -5.08 37.80 23.93
N LEU A 29 -5.34 36.95 22.93
CA LEU A 29 -4.70 35.64 22.74
C LEU A 29 -3.19 35.70 22.51
N VAL A 30 -2.67 36.86 22.07
CA VAL A 30 -1.25 37.04 21.75
C VAL A 30 -0.57 37.89 22.82
N LYS A 31 -1.05 39.12 23.02
CA LYS A 31 -0.35 40.14 23.82
C LYS A 31 -0.60 39.93 25.30
N GLU A 32 -1.87 39.87 25.68
CA GLU A 32 -2.25 39.81 27.09
C GLU A 32 -1.91 38.47 27.72
N ASP A 33 -2.20 37.36 27.02
CA ASP A 33 -1.75 36.02 27.42
C ASP A 33 -0.23 35.97 27.63
N SER A 34 0.56 36.49 26.68
CA SER A 34 2.01 36.52 26.80
C SER A 34 2.48 37.39 27.97
N ARG A 35 1.81 38.51 28.24
CA ARG A 35 2.11 39.40 29.36
C ARG A 35 1.87 38.70 30.69
N LEU A 36 0.69 38.11 30.88
CA LEU A 36 0.34 37.38 32.11
C LEU A 36 1.31 36.23 32.38
N LYS A 37 1.67 35.44 31.36
CA LYS A 37 2.66 34.35 31.52
C LYS A 37 4.05 34.86 31.86
N LYS A 38 4.52 35.97 31.27
CA LYS A 38 5.80 36.60 31.63
C LYS A 38 5.83 37.14 33.06
N GLU A 39 4.68 37.58 33.58
CA GLU A 39 4.51 38.00 34.97
C GLU A 39 4.32 36.82 35.95
N GLY A 40 4.38 35.56 35.47
CA GLY A 40 4.14 34.37 36.27
C GLY A 40 2.67 34.16 36.66
N LYS A 41 1.74 34.95 36.12
CA LYS A 41 0.30 34.91 36.43
C LYS A 41 -0.42 33.86 35.56
N HIS A 42 0.06 32.62 35.62
CA HIS A 42 -0.42 31.52 34.78
C HIS A 42 -1.91 31.21 34.99
N GLU A 43 -2.41 31.29 36.22
CA GLU A 43 -3.83 31.08 36.53
C GLU A 43 -4.73 32.13 35.89
N LYS A 44 -4.30 33.40 35.90
CA LYS A 44 -5.01 34.48 35.21
C LYS A 44 -5.00 34.29 33.70
N ALA A 45 -3.88 33.83 33.14
CA ALA A 45 -3.80 33.48 31.73
C ALA A 45 -4.79 32.35 31.38
N ILE A 46 -4.90 31.32 32.22
CA ILE A 46 -5.87 30.23 32.03
C ILE A 46 -7.31 30.76 32.04
N LEU A 47 -7.67 31.59 33.04
CA LEU A 47 -9.01 32.17 33.14
C LEU A 47 -9.35 33.06 31.93
N LEU A 48 -8.40 33.90 31.51
CA LEU A 48 -8.53 34.73 30.31
C LEU A 48 -8.82 33.88 29.07
N ASN A 49 -8.02 32.83 28.83
CA ASN A 49 -8.20 32.01 27.64
C ASN A 49 -9.49 31.17 27.70
N LYS A 50 -9.97 30.76 28.89
CA LYS A 50 -11.28 30.11 29.03
C LYS A 50 -12.42 31.03 28.60
N ASP A 51 -12.37 32.29 29.02
CA ASP A 51 -13.34 33.30 28.62
C ASP A 51 -13.27 33.56 27.11
N ILE A 52 -12.07 33.70 26.55
CA ILE A 52 -11.88 33.85 25.09
C ILE A 52 -12.45 32.66 24.32
N VAL A 53 -12.24 31.42 24.77
CA VAL A 53 -12.80 30.23 24.11
C VAL A 53 -14.32 30.30 24.09
N LYS A 54 -14.95 30.68 25.21
CA LYS A 54 -16.41 30.84 25.30
C LYS A 54 -16.90 31.88 24.29
N GLN A 55 -16.32 33.08 24.32
CA GLN A 55 -16.71 34.17 23.41
C GLN A 55 -16.44 33.84 21.94
N SER A 56 -15.32 33.14 21.65
CA SER A 56 -15.03 32.67 20.29
C SER A 56 -16.07 31.65 19.82
N GLY A 57 -16.62 30.83 20.72
CA GLY A 57 -17.74 29.94 20.44
C GLY A 57 -19.01 30.67 20.04
N GLU A 58 -19.38 31.73 20.77
CA GLU A 58 -20.54 32.59 20.48
C GLU A 58 -20.39 33.32 19.13
N LEU A 59 -19.16 33.61 18.72
CA LEU A 59 -18.84 34.27 17.45
C LEU A 59 -18.53 33.30 16.29
N HIS A 60 -18.59 31.99 16.54
CA HIS A 60 -18.14 30.96 15.59
C HIS A 60 -16.70 31.19 15.07
N TYR A 61 -15.82 31.76 15.90
CA TYR A 61 -14.44 32.08 15.55
C TYR A 61 -13.49 30.92 15.87
N GLN A 62 -13.39 29.96 14.95
CA GLN A 62 -12.64 28.71 15.14
C GLN A 62 -11.17 28.90 15.54
N LYS A 63 -10.48 29.86 14.92
CA LYS A 63 -9.08 30.16 15.22
C LYS A 63 -8.88 30.60 16.68
N GLY A 64 -9.82 31.38 17.22
CA GLY A 64 -9.81 31.81 18.61
C GLY A 64 -10.00 30.65 19.59
N ILE A 65 -10.89 29.71 19.26
CA ILE A 65 -11.11 28.48 20.05
C ILE A 65 -9.83 27.63 20.11
N ILE A 66 -9.24 27.31 18.94
CA ILE A 66 -8.03 26.47 18.86
C ILE A 66 -6.89 27.11 19.65
N ARG A 67 -6.64 28.40 19.43
CA ARG A 67 -5.54 29.13 20.08
C ARG A 67 -5.77 29.30 21.58
N GLY A 68 -7.01 29.52 22.01
CA GLY A 68 -7.37 29.60 23.43
C GLY A 68 -7.08 28.28 24.15
N TYR A 69 -7.53 27.15 23.59
CA TYR A 69 -7.21 25.83 24.15
C TYR A 69 -5.71 25.54 24.18
N LEU A 70 -4.99 25.86 23.11
CA LEU A 70 -3.52 25.73 23.05
C LEU A 70 -2.83 26.56 24.15
N ASN A 71 -3.25 27.81 24.34
CA ASN A 71 -2.68 28.70 25.38
C ASN A 71 -2.97 28.17 26.79
N ILE A 72 -4.17 27.63 27.05
CA ILE A 72 -4.50 26.98 28.32
C ILE A 72 -3.58 25.78 28.56
N GLY A 73 -3.42 24.91 27.55
CA GLY A 73 -2.51 23.77 27.62
C GLY A 73 -1.08 24.18 27.95
N ASN A 74 -0.54 25.17 27.24
CA ASN A 74 0.79 25.72 27.49
C ASN A 74 0.96 26.28 28.92
N ALA A 75 -0.04 27.00 29.44
CA ALA A 75 -0.01 27.55 30.79
C ALA A 75 -0.05 26.44 31.85
N LEU A 76 -0.89 25.42 31.67
CA LEU A 76 -0.99 24.25 32.56
C LEU A 76 0.31 23.43 32.55
N SER A 77 0.88 23.20 31.37
CA SER A 77 2.18 22.51 31.21
C SER A 77 3.30 23.22 31.97
N THR A 78 3.31 24.57 31.94
CA THR A 78 4.31 25.39 32.64
C THR A 78 4.20 25.32 34.17
N ILE A 79 3.01 25.02 34.71
CA ILE A 79 2.79 24.88 36.17
C ILE A 79 2.71 23.41 36.62
N GLY A 80 3.30 22.48 35.87
CA GLY A 80 3.36 21.05 36.23
C GLY A 80 2.06 20.26 36.02
N LYS A 81 0.97 20.92 35.59
CA LYS A 81 -0.35 20.30 35.35
C LYS A 81 -0.42 19.62 33.99
N HIS A 82 0.47 18.65 33.76
CA HIS A 82 0.63 17.97 32.47
C HIS A 82 -0.63 17.21 32.03
N LYS A 83 -1.35 16.63 33.00
CA LYS A 83 -2.61 15.92 32.78
C LYS A 83 -3.69 16.82 32.20
N GLU A 84 -3.99 17.94 32.86
CA GLU A 84 -4.97 18.90 32.37
C GLU A 84 -4.51 19.57 31.08
N SER A 85 -3.20 19.86 30.96
CA SER A 85 -2.60 20.41 29.75
C SER A 85 -2.95 19.56 28.52
N MET A 86 -2.70 18.25 28.56
CA MET A 86 -3.01 17.38 27.42
C MET A 86 -4.52 17.33 27.11
N GLY A 87 -5.39 17.40 28.12
CA GLY A 87 -6.83 17.48 27.91
C GLY A 87 -7.23 18.70 27.08
N TYR A 88 -6.62 19.86 27.34
CA TYR A 88 -6.83 21.07 26.52
C TYR A 88 -6.15 20.99 25.15
N LEU A 89 -4.99 20.34 25.04
CA LEU A 89 -4.36 20.09 23.74
C LEU A 89 -5.18 19.13 22.87
N ASP A 90 -5.90 18.17 23.45
CA ASP A 90 -6.84 17.29 22.74
C ASP A 90 -7.99 18.12 22.14
N LEU A 91 -8.56 19.04 22.92
CA LEU A 91 -9.59 19.96 22.44
C LEU A 91 -9.08 20.88 21.32
N ALA A 92 -7.85 21.39 21.45
CA ALA A 92 -7.21 22.20 20.42
C ALA A 92 -7.01 21.41 19.12
N LEU A 93 -6.50 20.17 19.22
CA LEU A 93 -6.24 19.31 18.07
C LEU A 93 -7.53 18.92 17.36
N GLN A 94 -8.57 18.48 18.10
CA GLN A 94 -9.89 18.16 17.55
C GLN A 94 -10.50 19.36 16.81
N SER A 95 -10.38 20.56 17.39
CA SER A 95 -10.87 21.80 16.77
C SER A 95 -10.06 22.20 15.52
N SER A 96 -8.86 21.67 15.32
CA SER A 96 -7.96 22.04 14.22
C SER A 96 -8.11 21.21 12.94
N VAL A 97 -8.77 20.05 13.01
CA VAL A 97 -8.84 19.05 11.92
C VAL A 97 -9.31 19.65 10.60
N ASP A 98 -10.36 20.47 10.64
CA ASP A 98 -10.95 21.08 9.44
C ASP A 98 -10.37 22.48 9.13
N PHE A 99 -9.67 23.10 10.08
CA PHE A 99 -9.16 24.48 9.94
C PHE A 99 -7.81 24.56 9.22
N LYS A 100 -6.97 23.50 9.30
CA LYS A 100 -5.68 23.36 8.58
C LYS A 100 -4.75 24.58 8.66
N ASP A 101 -4.48 25.07 9.87
CA ASP A 101 -3.49 26.14 10.12
C ASP A 101 -2.17 25.54 10.59
N SER A 102 -1.16 25.57 9.72
CA SER A 102 0.18 25.02 10.01
C SER A 102 0.86 25.65 11.22
N GLU A 103 0.60 26.92 11.55
CA GLU A 103 1.18 27.57 12.73
C GLU A 103 0.58 26.98 14.00
N LEU A 104 -0.76 26.89 14.07
CA LEU A 104 -1.45 26.36 15.24
C LEU A 104 -1.20 24.86 15.41
N GLU A 105 -1.27 24.08 14.34
CA GLU A 105 -1.05 22.64 14.39
C GLU A 105 0.39 22.31 14.83
N SER A 106 1.39 23.02 14.27
CA SER A 106 2.78 22.87 14.70
C SER A 106 2.97 23.18 16.19
N ARG A 107 2.33 24.23 16.70
CA ARG A 107 2.38 24.58 18.13
C ARG A 107 1.72 23.53 19.01
N ILE A 108 0.59 22.96 18.60
CA ILE A 108 -0.07 21.87 19.35
C ILE A 108 0.86 20.67 19.50
N TYR A 109 1.50 20.20 18.42
CA TYR A 109 2.49 19.11 18.52
C TYR A 109 3.69 19.49 19.39
N GLY A 110 4.17 20.74 19.30
CA GLY A 110 5.26 21.22 20.15
C GLY A 110 4.92 21.19 21.64
N GLU A 111 3.71 21.59 22.01
CA GLU A 111 3.26 21.52 23.41
C GLU A 111 3.02 20.08 23.87
N TYR A 112 2.53 19.18 22.99
CA TYR A 112 2.51 17.75 23.31
C TYR A 112 3.90 17.21 23.62
N ALA A 113 4.88 17.53 22.76
CA ALA A 113 6.26 17.11 22.96
C ALA A 113 6.83 17.62 24.29
N LYS A 114 6.56 18.88 24.64
CA LYS A 114 6.96 19.45 25.93
C LYS A 114 6.35 18.71 27.11
N ASN A 115 5.05 18.38 27.07
CA ASN A 115 4.43 17.59 28.13
C ASN A 115 5.04 16.19 28.22
N TYR A 116 5.21 15.50 27.10
CA TYR A 116 5.85 14.18 27.07
C TYR A 116 7.28 14.21 27.62
N TYR A 117 8.03 15.30 27.40
CA TYR A 117 9.37 15.48 27.93
C TYR A 117 9.38 15.49 29.46
N PHE A 118 8.51 16.29 30.09
CA PHE A 118 8.39 16.34 31.56
C PHE A 118 7.88 15.03 32.16
N LEU A 119 7.14 14.25 31.38
CA LEU A 119 6.65 12.92 31.76
C LEU A 119 7.69 11.81 31.53
N GLY A 120 8.90 12.13 31.05
CA GLY A 120 9.94 11.14 30.76
C GLY A 120 9.63 10.20 29.58
N LEU A 121 8.70 10.59 28.70
CA LEU A 121 8.30 9.81 27.52
C LEU A 121 9.13 10.25 26.30
N ASP A 122 10.39 9.85 26.28
CA ASP A 122 11.39 10.33 25.31
C ASP A 122 11.03 10.06 23.85
N GLU A 123 10.54 8.85 23.53
CA GLU A 123 10.16 8.50 22.15
C GLU A 123 9.04 9.40 21.64
N LYS A 124 8.02 9.64 22.45
CA LYS A 124 6.88 10.51 22.13
C LYS A 124 7.29 11.97 22.04
N THR A 125 8.23 12.40 22.88
CA THR A 125 8.83 13.73 22.81
C THR A 125 9.49 13.95 21.45
N ILE A 126 10.35 13.02 21.03
CA ILE A 126 11.05 13.09 19.74
C ILE A 126 10.06 13.01 18.57
N GLU A 127 9.09 12.10 18.63
CA GLU A 127 8.03 11.97 17.61
C GLU A 127 7.27 13.29 17.42
N ASN A 128 6.78 13.89 18.50
CA ASN A 128 5.96 15.10 18.45
C ASN A 128 6.77 16.34 18.06
N TYR A 129 8.03 16.49 18.50
CA TYR A 129 8.88 17.58 17.99
C TYR A 129 9.16 17.42 16.49
N ASN A 130 9.36 16.19 15.99
CA ASN A 130 9.51 15.97 14.55
C ASN A 130 8.24 16.32 13.76
N LEU A 131 7.05 15.99 14.29
CA LEU A 131 5.78 16.42 13.72
C LEU A 131 5.65 17.95 13.73
N ALA A 132 5.95 18.59 14.86
CA ALA A 132 5.93 20.04 15.01
C ALA A 132 6.86 20.73 13.99
N ILE A 133 8.08 20.21 13.82
CA ILE A 133 9.06 20.69 12.84
C ILE A 133 8.55 20.51 11.41
N LYS A 134 8.06 19.30 11.08
CA LYS A 134 7.52 19.00 9.74
C LYS A 134 6.39 19.96 9.37
N THR A 135 5.46 20.21 10.30
CA THR A 135 4.35 21.14 10.08
C THR A 135 4.82 22.59 10.03
N ALA A 136 5.78 22.99 10.88
CA ALA A 136 6.34 24.34 10.89
C ALA A 136 6.98 24.74 9.56
N LEU A 137 7.56 23.79 8.82
CA LEU A 137 8.16 24.05 7.51
C LEU A 137 7.15 24.61 6.49
N ASN A 138 5.86 24.32 6.67
CA ASN A 138 4.77 24.80 5.80
C ASN A 138 4.27 26.20 6.16
N ILE A 139 4.81 26.86 7.20
CA ILE A 139 4.41 28.20 7.61
C ILE A 139 4.98 29.23 6.61
N ALA A 140 4.12 30.04 5.99
CA ALA A 140 4.53 31.04 4.99
C ALA A 140 5.39 32.17 5.59
N ASP A 141 5.02 32.68 6.77
CA ASP A 141 5.77 33.72 7.48
C ASP A 141 7.14 33.19 7.91
N THR A 142 8.18 33.68 7.24
CA THR A 142 9.55 33.21 7.43
C THR A 142 10.08 33.53 8.84
N LYS A 143 9.69 34.66 9.44
CA LYS A 143 10.16 35.06 10.77
C LYS A 143 9.54 34.17 11.84
N LYS A 144 8.24 33.90 11.75
CA LYS A 144 7.54 32.96 12.63
C LYS A 144 8.06 31.54 12.45
N ARG A 145 8.18 31.07 11.21
CA ARG A 145 8.74 29.75 10.87
C ARG A 145 10.12 29.55 11.50
N LYS A 146 11.06 30.48 11.28
CA LYS A 146 12.40 30.39 11.87
C LYS A 146 12.38 30.37 13.39
N SER A 147 11.53 31.19 14.01
CA SER A 147 11.42 31.25 15.48
C SER A 147 10.87 29.95 16.07
N LEU A 148 9.84 29.36 15.46
CA LEU A 148 9.28 28.09 15.90
C LEU A 148 10.24 26.92 15.67
N LEU A 149 10.86 26.85 14.49
CA LEU A 149 11.85 25.82 14.20
C LEU A 149 13.04 25.90 15.16
N GLN A 150 13.55 27.11 15.45
CA GLN A 150 14.63 27.28 16.41
C GLN A 150 14.22 26.76 17.79
N TYR A 151 13.02 27.10 18.26
CA TYR A 151 12.48 26.61 19.52
C TYR A 151 12.40 25.07 19.56
N TYR A 152 11.81 24.44 18.54
CA TYR A 152 11.70 22.97 18.50
C TYR A 152 13.04 22.26 18.38
N TYR A 153 14.00 22.80 17.60
CA TYR A 153 15.33 22.20 17.52
C TYR A 153 16.10 22.33 18.83
N VAL A 154 15.89 23.39 19.61
CA VAL A 154 16.43 23.51 20.97
C VAL A 154 15.89 22.40 21.87
N ASP A 155 14.57 22.26 21.95
CA ASP A 155 13.96 21.28 22.87
C ASP A 155 14.23 19.85 22.42
N LEU A 156 14.21 19.58 21.12
CA LEU A 156 14.61 18.29 20.55
C LEU A 156 16.07 17.95 20.87
N SER A 157 16.96 18.95 20.91
CA SER A 157 18.35 18.74 21.33
C SER A 157 18.45 18.28 22.79
N ALA A 158 17.59 18.78 23.68
CA ALA A 158 17.55 18.36 25.08
C ALA A 158 17.04 16.91 25.22
N ALA A 159 16.03 16.52 24.42
CA ALA A 159 15.55 15.14 24.37
C ALA A 159 16.63 14.16 23.84
N PHE A 160 17.39 14.56 22.83
CA PHE A 160 18.52 13.76 22.34
C PHE A 160 19.65 13.64 23.36
N GLU A 161 19.94 14.71 24.10
CA GLU A 161 20.93 14.65 25.19
C GLU A 161 20.48 13.67 26.29
N GLY A 162 19.21 13.73 26.72
CA GLY A 162 18.65 12.82 27.73
C GLY A 162 18.69 11.34 27.32
N THR A 163 18.51 11.07 26.03
CA THR A 163 18.60 9.71 25.45
C THR A 163 20.02 9.32 24.98
N ASN A 164 21.04 10.12 25.33
CA ASN A 164 22.44 9.90 24.96
C ASN A 164 22.71 9.82 23.44
N LYS A 165 21.86 10.43 22.62
CA LYS A 165 22.00 10.57 21.16
C LYS A 165 22.83 11.81 20.81
N ILE A 166 24.11 11.76 21.16
CA ILE A 166 25.01 12.92 21.19
C ILE A 166 25.21 13.58 19.81
N LYS A 167 25.24 12.79 18.73
CA LYS A 167 25.37 13.31 17.36
C LYS A 167 24.13 14.11 16.97
N GLU A 168 22.95 13.57 17.24
CA GLU A 168 21.65 14.18 16.95
C GLU A 168 21.42 15.42 17.80
N PHE A 169 21.83 15.39 19.08
CA PHE A 169 21.89 16.57 19.94
C PHE A 169 22.68 17.71 19.28
N TYR A 170 23.91 17.44 18.83
CA TYR A 170 24.75 18.45 18.18
C TYR A 170 24.14 18.96 16.87
N MET A 171 23.61 18.07 16.04
CA MET A 171 22.96 18.46 14.79
C MET A 171 21.73 19.35 15.04
N ALA A 172 20.89 19.01 16.02
CA ALA A 172 19.71 19.80 16.36
C ALA A 172 20.09 21.19 16.91
N ILE A 173 21.03 21.26 17.86
CA ILE A 173 21.42 22.56 18.44
C ILE A 173 22.11 23.47 17.42
N MET A 174 22.89 22.91 16.48
CA MET A 174 23.49 23.69 15.39
C MET A 174 22.44 24.20 14.40
N LYS A 175 21.41 23.42 14.07
CA LYS A 175 20.27 23.89 13.27
C LYS A 175 19.54 25.04 13.97
N ALA A 176 19.30 24.92 15.27
CA ALA A 176 18.70 26.00 16.06
C ALA A 176 19.54 27.28 15.99
N TYR A 177 20.87 27.15 16.12
CA TYR A 177 21.80 28.27 16.04
C TYR A 177 21.77 28.96 14.67
N GLN A 178 21.75 28.20 13.57
CA GLN A 178 21.68 28.76 12.21
C GLN A 178 20.36 29.51 11.95
N LEU A 179 19.26 29.09 12.57
CA LEU A 179 17.96 29.72 12.41
C LEU A 179 17.86 31.04 13.16
N LYS A 180 18.22 31.03 14.46
CA LYS A 180 18.19 32.20 15.33
C LYS A 180 19.15 31.99 16.52
N PRO A 181 20.38 32.53 16.45
CA PRO A 181 21.33 32.46 17.56
C PRO A 181 20.78 33.07 18.84
N SER A 182 21.23 32.57 19.99
CA SER A 182 20.98 33.18 21.29
C SER A 182 22.09 32.80 22.28
N PRO A 183 22.27 33.56 23.37
CA PRO A 183 23.19 33.20 24.45
C PRO A 183 22.97 31.77 24.97
N PHE A 184 21.71 31.37 25.13
CA PHE A 184 21.34 30.01 25.52
C PHE A 184 21.87 28.96 24.54
N ILE A 185 21.60 29.11 23.23
CA ILE A 185 22.03 28.12 22.22
C ILE A 185 23.56 28.05 22.16
N ALA A 186 24.23 29.19 22.19
CA ALA A 186 25.69 29.23 22.19
C ALA A 186 26.29 28.52 23.42
N SER A 187 25.68 28.69 24.59
CA SER A 187 26.05 27.98 25.82
C SER A 187 25.89 26.46 25.69
N ARG A 188 24.81 26.00 25.02
CA ARG A 188 24.56 24.58 24.76
C ARG A 188 25.56 23.98 23.77
N ILE A 189 25.97 24.73 22.75
CA ILE A 189 27.05 24.31 21.83
C ILE A 189 28.38 24.24 22.58
N ALA A 190 28.66 25.20 23.46
CA ALA A 190 29.84 25.14 24.31
C ALA A 190 29.82 23.91 25.22
N LYS A 191 28.69 23.60 25.86
CA LYS A 191 28.51 22.37 26.64
C LYS A 191 28.89 21.13 25.82
N TYR A 192 28.44 21.06 24.56
CA TYR A 192 28.80 19.95 23.67
C TYR A 192 30.31 19.80 23.52
N HIS A 193 30.98 20.92 23.22
CA HIS A 193 32.42 20.91 23.00
C HIS A 193 33.23 20.59 24.26
N ILE A 194 32.75 21.02 25.43
CA ILE A 194 33.36 20.70 26.73
C ILE A 194 33.25 19.21 27.03
N LEU A 195 32.03 18.65 26.94
CA LEU A 195 31.74 17.32 27.47
C LEU A 195 32.04 16.18 26.48
N PHE A 196 31.80 16.41 25.18
CA PHE A 196 31.83 15.33 24.20
C PHE A 196 33.01 15.45 23.24
N SER A 197 33.18 16.59 22.58
CA SER A 197 34.30 16.76 21.63
C SER A 197 35.62 17.13 22.29
N LYS A 198 35.60 17.45 23.60
CA LYS A 198 36.76 17.88 24.41
C LYS A 198 37.58 19.00 23.75
N ASN A 199 36.91 19.95 23.09
CA ASN A 199 37.54 21.06 22.38
C ASN A 199 37.27 22.38 23.14
N THR A 200 38.20 22.77 23.99
CA THR A 200 38.08 23.96 24.84
C THR A 200 38.05 25.26 24.06
N ASP A 201 38.74 25.33 22.92
CA ASP A 201 38.80 26.54 22.08
C ASP A 201 37.45 26.83 21.45
N SER A 202 36.80 25.78 20.92
CA SER A 202 35.44 25.89 20.37
C SER A 202 34.43 26.24 21.47
N ALA A 203 34.57 25.63 22.65
CA ALA A 203 33.72 25.97 23.78
C ALA A 203 33.85 27.45 24.17
N GLU A 204 35.08 27.95 24.32
CA GLU A 204 35.37 29.34 24.67
C GLU A 204 34.87 30.31 23.58
N TYR A 205 35.03 29.95 22.30
CA TYR A 205 34.51 30.73 21.18
C TYR A 205 32.99 30.93 21.26
N TYR A 206 32.23 29.85 21.47
CA TYR A 206 30.77 29.95 21.57
C TYR A 206 30.32 30.64 22.85
N LEU A 207 31.01 30.47 23.98
CA LEU A 207 30.72 31.22 25.21
C LEU A 207 30.91 32.72 25.02
N LYS A 208 32.01 33.15 24.37
CA LYS A 208 32.26 34.56 24.03
C LYS A 208 31.19 35.14 23.10
N LYS A 209 30.73 34.36 22.10
CA LYS A 209 29.57 34.76 21.29
C LYS A 209 28.31 34.90 22.13
N GLY A 210 28.10 34.00 23.08
CA GLY A 210 27.01 34.05 24.03
C GLY A 210 26.99 35.33 24.85
N ASP A 211 28.14 35.73 25.42
CA ASP A 211 28.28 37.00 26.14
C ASP A 211 28.05 38.21 25.24
N SER A 212 28.64 38.22 24.04
CA SER A 212 28.44 39.32 23.08
C SER A 212 26.95 39.51 22.75
N MET A 213 26.20 38.42 22.57
CA MET A 213 24.75 38.49 22.38
C MET A 213 24.01 38.92 23.65
N TYR A 214 24.41 38.45 24.84
CA TYR A 214 23.74 38.81 26.08
C TYR A 214 23.92 40.30 26.42
N ASN A 215 25.11 40.84 26.15
CA ASN A 215 25.47 42.23 26.43
C ASN A 215 24.71 43.26 25.60
N THR A 216 23.92 42.83 24.60
CA THR A 216 22.98 43.74 23.90
C THR A 216 21.80 44.15 24.79
N GLY A 217 21.55 43.45 25.89
CA GLY A 217 20.43 43.71 26.80
C GLY A 217 19.09 43.15 26.32
N GLU A 218 19.04 42.46 25.18
CA GLU A 218 17.79 41.94 24.59
C GLU A 218 17.34 40.61 25.18
N TYR A 219 18.22 39.92 25.92
CA TYR A 219 17.98 38.56 26.40
C TYR A 219 17.62 38.53 27.89
N PRO A 220 16.72 37.62 28.29
CA PRO A 220 16.31 37.50 29.69
C PRO A 220 17.46 36.97 30.56
N VAL A 221 17.50 37.43 31.80
CA VAL A 221 18.58 37.16 32.77
C VAL A 221 18.87 35.68 33.00
N PHE A 222 17.88 34.78 32.83
CA PHE A 222 18.08 33.34 32.96
C PHE A 222 19.14 32.79 31.99
N GLN A 223 19.29 33.41 30.81
CA GLN A 223 20.32 32.98 29.85
C GLN A 223 21.73 33.29 30.36
N LYS A 224 21.92 34.31 31.20
CA LYS A 224 23.21 34.58 31.85
C LYS A 224 23.57 33.49 32.85
N SER A 225 22.61 33.03 33.65
CA SER A 225 22.84 31.88 34.54
C SER A 225 23.36 30.67 33.77
N ILE A 226 22.75 30.35 32.63
CA ILE A 226 23.17 29.20 31.80
C ILE A 226 24.54 29.43 31.16
N LEU A 227 24.87 30.67 30.75
CA LEU A 227 26.21 31.04 30.29
C LEU A 227 27.25 30.80 31.40
N LEU A 228 27.02 31.35 32.60
CA LEU A 228 27.91 31.22 33.75
C LEU A 228 28.14 29.75 34.12
N ARG A 229 27.08 28.94 34.09
CA ARG A 229 27.17 27.50 34.29
C ARG A 229 28.10 26.83 33.28
N ASN A 230 28.04 27.22 32.00
CA ASN A 230 28.91 26.61 30.99
C ASN A 230 30.33 27.18 30.99
N TYR A 231 30.54 28.43 31.41
CA TYR A 231 31.88 28.94 31.76
C TYR A 231 32.49 28.17 32.93
N GLY A 232 31.70 27.91 33.98
CA GLY A 232 32.16 27.10 35.11
C GLY A 232 32.59 25.70 34.65
N ARG A 233 31.84 25.08 33.73
CA ARG A 233 32.24 23.79 33.12
C ARG A 233 33.55 23.89 32.34
N LEU A 234 33.78 24.98 31.62
CA LEU A 234 35.04 25.21 30.90
C LEU A 234 36.22 25.32 31.87
N TYR A 235 36.10 26.13 32.92
CA TYR A 235 37.15 26.28 33.94
C TYR A 235 37.39 24.99 34.73
N TYR A 236 36.33 24.22 34.99
CA TYR A 236 36.46 22.89 35.58
C TYR A 236 37.32 21.97 34.69
N GLN A 237 37.11 21.95 33.37
CA GLN A 237 37.96 21.19 32.44
C GLN A 237 39.40 21.70 32.41
N LYS A 238 39.62 23.01 32.59
CA LYS A 238 40.96 23.62 32.74
C LYS A 238 41.60 23.35 34.12
N LYS A 239 40.91 22.62 35.02
CA LYS A 239 41.30 22.33 36.41
C LYS A 239 41.39 23.58 37.31
N GLU A 240 40.75 24.67 36.90
CA GLU A 240 40.64 25.92 37.67
C GLU A 240 39.34 25.86 38.51
N TYR A 241 39.31 24.94 39.49
CA TYR A 241 38.07 24.56 40.17
C TYR A 241 37.47 25.68 41.03
N GLU A 242 38.27 26.55 41.64
CA GLU A 242 37.80 27.69 42.44
C GLU A 242 37.04 28.69 41.56
N LYS A 243 37.55 28.95 40.35
CA LYS A 243 36.87 29.80 39.35
C LYS A 243 35.57 29.16 38.90
N ALA A 244 35.57 27.84 38.67
CA ALA A 244 34.37 27.10 38.31
C ALA A 244 33.29 27.22 39.40
N ILE A 245 33.64 27.01 40.67
CA ILE A 245 32.74 27.14 41.82
C ILE A 245 32.17 28.55 41.92
N SER A 246 33.00 29.59 41.75
CA SER A 246 32.54 30.99 41.78
C SER A 246 31.43 31.24 40.74
N LEU A 247 31.67 30.80 39.49
CA LEU A 247 30.71 30.96 38.39
C LEU A 247 29.44 30.12 38.59
N TYR A 248 29.56 28.91 39.13
CA TYR A 248 28.39 28.09 39.46
C TYR A 248 27.53 28.74 40.55
N ASN A 249 28.15 29.31 41.58
CA ASN A 249 27.44 30.02 42.64
C ASN A 249 26.72 31.26 42.11
N GLU A 250 27.35 32.03 41.23
CA GLU A 250 26.71 33.17 40.56
C GLU A 250 25.49 32.71 39.73
N SER A 251 25.60 31.58 39.01
CA SER A 251 24.47 30.95 38.32
C SER A 251 23.33 30.55 39.27
N VAL A 252 23.65 29.96 40.43
CA VAL A 252 22.66 29.58 41.46
C VAL A 252 21.95 30.82 42.02
N LEU A 253 22.68 31.90 42.29
CA LEU A 253 22.10 33.15 42.80
C LEU A 253 21.07 33.71 41.83
N ILE A 254 21.40 33.79 40.53
CA ILE A 254 20.47 34.22 39.50
C ILE A 254 19.24 33.31 39.46
N SER A 255 19.44 31.99 39.41
CA SER A 255 18.34 31.00 39.34
C SER A 255 17.37 31.11 40.51
N LYS A 256 17.88 31.32 41.72
CA LYS A 256 17.07 31.56 42.93
C LYS A 256 16.29 32.87 42.85
N GLN A 257 16.92 33.97 42.42
CA GLN A 257 16.28 35.28 42.29
C GLN A 257 15.09 35.25 41.33
N ILE A 258 15.20 34.51 40.23
CA ILE A 258 14.13 34.37 39.24
C ILE A 258 13.17 33.19 39.50
N LYS A 259 13.32 32.51 40.65
CA LYS A 259 12.50 31.35 41.06
C LYS A 259 12.47 30.20 40.04
N ARG A 260 13.58 29.97 39.33
CA ARG A 260 13.72 28.81 38.42
C ARG A 260 14.36 27.64 39.17
N VAL A 261 13.54 26.91 39.91
CA VAL A 261 13.97 25.80 40.76
C VAL A 261 14.52 24.62 39.92
N ASP A 262 13.95 24.37 38.74
CA ASP A 262 14.35 23.29 37.83
C ASP A 262 15.80 23.37 37.34
N ASP A 263 16.41 24.56 37.34
CA ASP A 263 17.80 24.78 36.89
C ASP A 263 18.83 24.51 38.01
N LEU A 264 18.38 24.39 39.26
CA LEU A 264 19.24 24.24 40.44
C LEU A 264 19.89 22.86 40.55
N PRO A 265 19.20 21.71 40.32
CA PRO A 265 19.80 20.39 40.48
C PRO A 265 21.07 20.20 39.64
N GLU A 266 21.04 20.58 38.35
CA GLU A 266 22.22 20.47 37.48
C GLU A 266 23.40 21.30 38.03
N THR A 267 23.13 22.50 38.55
CA THR A 267 24.18 23.39 39.06
C THR A 267 24.74 22.93 40.40
N TYR A 268 23.90 22.41 41.30
CA TYR A 268 24.36 21.82 42.57
C TYR A 268 25.21 20.58 42.36
N LYS A 269 24.86 19.73 41.40
CA LYS A 269 25.69 18.59 41.00
C LYS A 269 27.08 19.04 40.54
N LEU A 270 27.18 20.11 39.76
CA LEU A 270 28.47 20.67 39.31
C LEU A 270 29.29 21.27 40.45
N LEU A 271 28.63 21.94 41.40
CA LEU A 271 29.27 22.45 42.62
C LEU A 271 29.82 21.32 43.50
N TYR A 272 29.07 20.23 43.63
CA TYR A 272 29.53 19.00 44.29
C TYR A 272 30.78 18.43 43.60
N GLU A 273 30.73 18.23 42.28
CA GLU A 273 31.85 17.69 41.50
C GLU A 273 33.12 18.57 41.63
N ALA A 274 32.96 19.89 41.54
CA ALA A 274 34.06 20.85 41.72
C ALA A 274 34.63 20.89 43.14
N SER A 275 33.78 20.82 44.16
CA SER A 275 34.23 20.80 45.56
C SER A 275 34.98 19.51 45.88
N LYS A 276 34.50 18.37 45.36
CA LYS A 276 35.21 17.09 45.45
C LYS A 276 36.57 17.14 44.78
N ALA A 277 36.68 17.77 43.60
CA ALA A 277 37.95 17.93 42.90
C ALA A 277 38.97 18.82 43.65
N LEU A 278 38.50 19.70 44.54
CA LEU A 278 39.32 20.49 45.47
C LEU A 278 39.62 19.79 46.80
N ASN A 279 39.14 18.56 46.99
CA ASN A 279 39.17 17.85 48.27
C ASN A 279 38.45 18.58 49.43
N ASP A 280 37.52 19.48 49.12
CA ASP A 280 36.64 20.13 50.10
C ASP A 280 35.41 19.25 50.35
N GLN A 281 35.56 18.28 51.25
CA GLN A 281 34.52 17.28 51.54
C GLN A 281 33.28 17.89 52.19
N GLU A 282 33.44 18.90 53.04
CA GLU A 282 32.34 19.56 53.74
C GLU A 282 31.40 20.24 52.74
N LYS A 283 31.95 21.07 51.84
CA LYS A 283 31.15 21.72 50.79
C LYS A 283 30.56 20.71 49.81
N ALA A 284 31.29 19.64 49.48
CA ALA A 284 30.77 18.61 48.60
C ALA A 284 29.50 17.96 49.20
N ILE A 285 29.51 17.62 50.48
CA ILE A 285 28.34 17.04 51.17
C ILE A 285 27.18 18.03 51.17
N ASP A 286 27.41 19.30 51.53
CA ASP A 286 26.38 20.35 51.52
C ASP A 286 25.72 20.53 50.13
N TYR A 287 26.50 20.53 49.05
CA TYR A 287 25.93 20.62 47.70
C TYR A 287 25.19 19.35 47.26
N LEU A 288 25.62 18.18 47.73
CA LEU A 288 24.92 16.93 47.46
C LEU A 288 23.55 16.90 48.15
N GLU A 289 23.47 17.33 49.41
CA GLU A 289 22.20 17.45 50.14
C GLU A 289 21.25 18.41 49.44
N LYS A 290 21.76 19.59 49.01
CA LYS A 290 20.98 20.56 48.22
C LYS A 290 20.49 19.99 46.89
N TYR A 291 21.32 19.20 46.20
CA TYR A 291 20.92 18.51 44.98
C TYR A 291 19.76 17.53 45.24
N THR A 292 19.92 16.63 46.21
CA THR A 292 18.93 15.60 46.54
C THR A 292 17.60 16.23 46.96
N LEU A 293 17.62 17.23 47.85
CA LEU A 293 16.41 17.89 48.34
C LEU A 293 15.59 18.51 47.20
N VAL A 294 16.23 19.16 46.24
CA VAL A 294 15.52 19.74 45.09
C VAL A 294 15.05 18.66 44.12
N ASN A 295 15.87 17.64 43.86
CA ASN A 295 15.51 16.57 42.91
C ASN A 295 14.31 15.74 43.40
N ASP A 296 14.27 15.38 44.68
CA ASP A 296 13.16 14.60 45.26
C ASP A 296 11.84 15.37 45.23
N SER A 297 11.90 16.69 45.44
CA SER A 297 10.74 17.59 45.32
C SER A 297 10.17 17.58 43.91
N LEU A 298 11.02 17.64 42.87
CA LEU A 298 10.60 17.64 41.47
C LEU A 298 10.07 16.27 41.01
N ASP A 299 10.72 15.18 41.45
CA ASP A 299 10.31 13.82 41.08
C ASP A 299 8.95 13.42 41.67
N THR A 300 8.63 13.92 42.88
CA THR A 300 7.34 13.68 43.52
C THR A 300 6.19 14.37 42.77
N GLU A 301 6.42 15.56 42.21
CA GLU A 301 5.44 16.28 41.41
C GLU A 301 5.18 15.57 40.07
N ASN A 302 6.22 15.09 39.40
CA ASN A 302 6.13 14.42 38.11
C ASN A 302 5.41 13.05 38.18
N LYS A 303 5.67 12.24 39.21
CA LYS A 303 5.08 10.88 39.34
C LYS A 303 3.55 10.86 39.38
N ASN A 304 2.92 11.89 39.94
CA ASN A 304 1.45 11.98 40.04
C ASN A 304 0.75 12.27 38.70
N THR A 305 1.48 12.61 37.64
CA THR A 305 0.92 13.09 36.36
C THR A 305 0.93 12.05 35.22
N LEU A 306 1.52 10.86 35.44
CA LEU A 306 1.81 9.86 34.40
C LEU A 306 0.61 9.01 33.93
N ASP A 307 -0.51 8.99 34.63
CA ASP A 307 -1.62 8.06 34.35
C ASP A 307 -2.34 8.29 33.00
N ILE A 308 -2.60 9.53 32.60
CA ILE A 308 -3.30 9.85 31.34
C ILE A 308 -2.41 9.62 30.11
N PRO A 309 -1.16 10.14 30.04
CA PRO A 309 -0.29 9.92 28.89
C PRO A 309 -0.10 8.43 28.61
N ILE A 310 0.06 7.62 29.66
CA ILE A 310 0.20 6.17 29.54
C ILE A 310 -1.09 5.55 28.99
N LYS A 311 -2.27 5.90 29.51
CA LYS A 311 -3.55 5.40 28.98
C LYS A 311 -3.77 5.78 27.51
N LYS A 312 -3.46 7.02 27.14
CA LYS A 312 -3.55 7.49 25.74
C LYS A 312 -2.55 6.73 24.85
N PHE A 313 -1.32 6.55 25.30
CA PHE A 313 -0.30 5.77 24.59
C PHE A 313 -0.72 4.32 24.36
N LEU A 314 -1.24 3.64 25.39
CA LEU A 314 -1.76 2.28 25.26
C LEU A 314 -2.88 2.22 24.22
N LYS A 315 -3.81 3.19 24.24
CA LYS A 315 -4.89 3.29 23.26
C LYS A 315 -4.38 3.57 21.83
N GLU A 316 -3.42 4.46 21.65
CA GLU A 316 -2.79 4.72 20.34
C GLU A 316 -2.11 3.45 19.80
N LYS A 317 -1.41 2.70 20.66
CA LYS A 317 -0.75 1.45 20.28
C LYS A 317 -1.77 0.37 19.90
N GLU A 318 -2.89 0.27 20.61
CA GLU A 318 -4.01 -0.61 20.25
C GLU A 318 -4.63 -0.23 18.90
N ILE A 319 -4.85 1.06 18.63
CA ILE A 319 -5.39 1.54 17.35
C ILE A 319 -4.42 1.20 16.21
N GLN A 320 -3.13 1.49 16.36
CA GLN A 320 -2.12 1.15 15.34
C GLN A 320 -2.04 -0.35 15.07
N ASN A 321 -2.17 -1.19 16.10
CA ASN A 321 -2.19 -2.64 15.93
C ASN A 321 -3.46 -3.09 15.16
N LYS A 322 -4.63 -2.54 15.50
CA LYS A 322 -5.87 -2.81 14.76
C LYS A 322 -5.79 -2.37 13.29
N GLU A 323 -5.16 -1.24 13.00
CA GLU A 323 -4.96 -0.80 11.61
C GLU A 323 -4.04 -1.74 10.82
N LYS A 324 -2.96 -2.23 11.44
CA LYS A 324 -2.08 -3.24 10.84
C LYS A 324 -2.83 -4.55 10.56
N GLU A 325 -3.64 -5.02 11.51
CA GLU A 325 -4.50 -6.20 11.35
C GLU A 325 -5.51 -6.00 10.21
N ASN A 326 -6.22 -4.87 10.18
CA ASN A 326 -7.17 -4.55 9.11
C ASN A 326 -6.52 -4.51 7.73
N LYS A 327 -5.28 -3.99 7.63
CA LYS A 327 -4.51 -4.01 6.38
C LYS A 327 -4.19 -5.44 5.94
N LEU A 328 -3.82 -6.32 6.88
CA LEU A 328 -3.58 -7.74 6.60
C LEU A 328 -4.86 -8.42 6.11
N TYR A 329 -6.01 -8.20 6.76
CA TYR A 329 -7.30 -8.77 6.33
C TYR A 329 -7.71 -8.33 4.92
N ARG A 330 -7.46 -7.06 4.55
CA ARG A 330 -7.71 -6.57 3.18
C ARG A 330 -6.84 -7.28 2.14
N ILE A 331 -5.56 -7.52 2.45
CA ILE A 331 -4.65 -8.26 1.56
C ILE A 331 -5.13 -9.70 1.38
N ILE A 332 -5.53 -10.37 2.46
CA ILE A 332 -6.07 -11.74 2.41
C ILE A 332 -7.34 -11.79 1.55
N LEU A 333 -8.27 -10.83 1.73
CA LEU A 333 -9.49 -10.75 0.92
C LEU A 333 -9.20 -10.59 -0.58
N LEU A 334 -8.24 -9.74 -0.94
CA LEU A 334 -7.82 -9.54 -2.33
C LEU A 334 -7.26 -10.83 -2.95
N LEU A 335 -6.46 -11.59 -2.19
CA LEU A 335 -5.92 -12.87 -2.63
C LEU A 335 -7.02 -13.92 -2.85
N ILE A 336 -8.04 -13.96 -1.97
CA ILE A 336 -9.19 -14.85 -2.12
C ILE A 336 -9.98 -14.50 -3.39
N VAL A 337 -10.29 -13.22 -3.61
CA VAL A 337 -11.02 -12.76 -4.81
C VAL A 337 -10.23 -13.08 -6.08
N LEU A 338 -8.91 -12.84 -6.08
CA LEU A 338 -8.05 -13.19 -7.21
C LEU A 338 -8.06 -14.69 -7.49
N GLY A 339 -8.02 -15.52 -6.44
CA GLY A 339 -8.16 -16.97 -6.55
C GLY A 339 -9.48 -17.39 -7.21
N ILE A 340 -10.60 -16.82 -6.77
CA ILE A 340 -11.93 -17.10 -7.35
C ILE A 340 -11.98 -16.70 -8.83
N ILE A 341 -11.44 -15.54 -9.18
CA ILE A 341 -11.39 -15.07 -10.58
C ILE A 341 -10.57 -16.04 -11.44
N ILE A 342 -9.41 -16.47 -10.96
CA ILE A 342 -8.57 -17.45 -11.67
C ILE A 342 -9.34 -18.76 -11.86
N THR A 343 -10.02 -19.26 -10.82
CA THR A 343 -10.84 -20.48 -10.92
C THR A 343 -12.00 -20.33 -11.91
N LEU A 344 -12.67 -19.17 -11.96
CA LEU A 344 -13.75 -18.93 -12.92
C LEU A 344 -13.23 -18.83 -14.36
N ILE A 345 -12.08 -18.21 -14.56
CA ILE A 345 -11.42 -18.13 -15.87
C ILE A 345 -11.01 -19.53 -16.34
N THR A 346 -10.34 -20.31 -15.48
CA THR A 346 -9.94 -21.67 -15.84
C THR A 346 -11.15 -22.55 -16.13
N TYR A 347 -12.22 -22.44 -15.33
CA TYR A 347 -13.48 -23.15 -15.57
C TYR A 347 -14.11 -22.77 -16.93
N LYS A 348 -14.18 -21.47 -17.27
CA LYS A 348 -14.69 -21.02 -18.58
C LYS A 348 -13.86 -21.54 -19.75
N ILE A 349 -12.53 -21.55 -19.61
CA ILE A 349 -11.62 -22.09 -20.63
C ILE A 349 -11.84 -23.59 -20.83
N LEU A 350 -12.04 -24.35 -19.74
CA LEU A 350 -12.31 -25.79 -19.82
C LEU A 350 -13.66 -26.07 -20.50
N LEU A 351 -14.70 -25.29 -20.15
CA LEU A 351 -16.02 -25.39 -20.80
C LEU A 351 -15.97 -25.05 -22.29
N SER A 352 -15.25 -24.00 -22.69
CA SER A 352 -15.13 -23.61 -24.10
C SER A 352 -14.41 -24.67 -24.92
N LYS A 353 -13.33 -25.26 -24.36
CA LYS A 353 -12.62 -26.40 -24.97
C LYS A 353 -13.52 -27.62 -25.12
N LYS A 354 -14.33 -27.95 -24.09
CA LYS A 354 -15.29 -29.07 -24.16
C LYS A 354 -16.30 -28.88 -25.29
N ARG A 355 -16.93 -27.70 -25.38
CA ARG A 355 -17.92 -27.39 -26.44
C ARG A 355 -17.30 -27.41 -27.85
N ALA A 356 -16.07 -26.92 -28.00
CA ALA A 356 -15.36 -26.97 -29.27
C ALA A 356 -15.09 -28.43 -29.71
N LYS A 357 -14.72 -29.29 -28.74
CA LYS A 357 -14.51 -30.72 -28.99
C LYS A 357 -15.81 -31.44 -29.40
N GLU A 358 -16.93 -31.14 -28.75
CA GLU A 358 -18.25 -31.70 -29.11
C GLU A 358 -18.70 -31.28 -30.51
N LYS A 359 -18.52 -30.00 -30.88
CA LYS A 359 -18.81 -29.51 -32.24
C LYS A 359 -17.97 -30.21 -33.29
N LEU A 360 -16.68 -30.42 -33.01
CA LEU A 360 -15.78 -31.14 -33.91
C LEU A 360 -16.20 -32.60 -34.06
N LEU A 361 -16.64 -33.25 -32.98
CA LEU A 361 -17.15 -34.62 -33.01
C LEU A 361 -18.39 -34.72 -33.92
N HIS A 362 -19.38 -33.85 -33.71
CA HIS A 362 -20.58 -33.82 -34.56
C HIS A 362 -20.30 -33.50 -36.05
N GLN A 363 -19.27 -32.71 -36.34
CA GLN A 363 -18.84 -32.49 -37.73
C GLN A 363 -18.23 -33.77 -38.33
N LYS A 364 -17.43 -34.51 -37.55
CA LYS A 364 -16.89 -35.80 -37.98
C LYS A 364 -17.99 -36.84 -38.20
N ASP A 365 -18.97 -36.91 -37.30
CA ASP A 365 -20.10 -37.83 -37.45
C ASP A 365 -20.89 -37.55 -38.74
N ARG A 366 -21.23 -36.28 -39.01
CA ARG A 366 -21.89 -35.89 -40.26
C ARG A 366 -21.05 -36.19 -41.51
N TYR A 367 -19.74 -36.02 -41.44
CA TYR A 367 -18.84 -36.35 -42.54
C TYR A 367 -18.84 -37.86 -42.83
N ILE A 368 -18.85 -38.69 -41.79
CA ILE A 368 -18.96 -40.15 -41.91
C ILE A 368 -20.29 -40.53 -42.56
N ASP A 369 -21.41 -39.95 -42.12
CA ASP A 369 -22.73 -40.24 -42.70
C ASP A 369 -22.81 -39.90 -44.19
N ILE A 370 -22.29 -38.73 -44.59
CA ILE A 370 -22.23 -38.33 -46.00
C ILE A 370 -21.40 -39.34 -46.80
N LYS A 371 -20.22 -39.72 -46.32
CA LYS A 371 -19.36 -40.70 -47.00
C LYS A 371 -20.03 -42.06 -47.11
N GLN A 372 -20.74 -42.51 -46.07
CA GLN A 372 -21.50 -43.76 -46.10
C GLN A 372 -22.63 -43.71 -47.14
N SER A 373 -23.37 -42.59 -47.23
CA SER A 373 -24.44 -42.43 -48.23
C SER A 373 -23.90 -42.39 -49.67
N GLU A 374 -22.72 -41.79 -49.88
CA GLU A 374 -22.04 -41.76 -51.17
C GLU A 374 -21.65 -43.18 -51.62
N ILE A 375 -21.07 -43.98 -50.71
CA ILE A 375 -20.75 -45.39 -50.94
C ILE A 375 -21.99 -46.19 -51.34
N VAL A 376 -23.11 -46.05 -50.60
CA VAL A 376 -24.36 -46.76 -50.94
C VAL A 376 -24.89 -46.35 -52.30
N SER A 377 -24.85 -45.05 -52.67
CA SER A 377 -25.33 -44.61 -53.98
C SER A 377 -24.49 -45.12 -55.15
N LEU A 378 -23.16 -45.21 -54.96
CA LEU A 378 -22.25 -45.75 -55.97
C LEU A 378 -22.49 -47.25 -56.14
N GLN A 379 -22.71 -47.98 -55.05
CA GLN A 379 -23.08 -49.40 -55.10
C GLN A 379 -24.42 -49.62 -55.82
N SER A 380 -25.45 -48.81 -55.55
CA SER A 380 -26.75 -48.90 -56.22
C SER A 380 -26.65 -48.67 -57.73
N LYS A 381 -25.92 -47.63 -58.17
CA LYS A 381 -25.75 -47.33 -59.61
C LYS A 381 -25.02 -48.43 -60.38
N ILE A 382 -24.05 -49.08 -59.74
CA ILE A 382 -23.37 -50.26 -60.30
C ILE A 382 -24.36 -51.42 -60.42
N ASN A 383 -25.21 -51.63 -59.41
CA ASN A 383 -26.19 -52.72 -59.41
C ASN A 383 -27.26 -52.55 -60.49
N ASP A 384 -27.82 -51.34 -60.66
CA ASP A 384 -28.86 -51.06 -61.65
C ASP A 384 -28.37 -51.30 -63.09
N SER A 385 -27.13 -50.87 -63.38
CA SER A 385 -26.51 -51.06 -64.69
C SER A 385 -26.18 -52.53 -64.96
N TYR A 386 -25.84 -53.30 -63.92
CA TYR A 386 -25.62 -54.75 -64.02
C TYR A 386 -26.93 -55.52 -64.25
N GLU A 387 -27.99 -55.19 -63.51
CA GLU A 387 -29.31 -55.82 -63.65
C GLU A 387 -29.89 -55.63 -65.04
N GLU A 388 -29.75 -54.44 -65.63
CA GLU A 388 -30.18 -54.14 -67.00
C GLU A 388 -29.46 -55.02 -68.03
N VAL A 389 -28.13 -55.18 -67.90
CA VAL A 389 -27.33 -56.06 -68.77
C VAL A 389 -27.77 -57.52 -68.65
N ILE A 390 -28.04 -57.98 -67.42
CA ILE A 390 -28.53 -59.35 -67.16
C ILE A 390 -29.91 -59.57 -67.79
N GLN A 391 -30.81 -58.58 -67.69
CA GLN A 391 -32.15 -58.67 -68.28
C GLN A 391 -32.10 -58.75 -69.80
N LEU A 392 -31.32 -57.87 -70.44
CA LEU A 392 -31.12 -57.89 -71.89
C LEU A 392 -30.52 -59.22 -72.37
N ALA A 393 -29.65 -59.85 -71.58
CA ALA A 393 -29.10 -61.17 -71.85
C ALA A 393 -30.20 -62.26 -71.82
N LYS A 394 -31.04 -62.27 -70.79
CA LYS A 394 -32.13 -63.25 -70.62
C LYS A 394 -33.17 -63.16 -71.74
N GLU A 395 -33.45 -61.95 -72.22
CA GLU A 395 -34.38 -61.69 -73.32
C GLU A 395 -33.77 -61.93 -74.71
N ASN A 396 -32.47 -62.24 -74.78
CA ASN A 396 -31.70 -62.37 -76.03
C ASN A 396 -31.87 -61.14 -76.95
N SER A 397 -31.87 -59.95 -76.31
CA SER A 397 -32.04 -58.68 -76.99
C SER A 397 -30.84 -58.36 -77.90
N PRO A 398 -31.05 -57.83 -79.12
CA PRO A 398 -29.94 -57.36 -79.98
C PRO A 398 -29.05 -56.30 -79.33
N ALA A 399 -29.57 -55.57 -78.34
CA ALA A 399 -28.85 -54.52 -77.62
C ALA A 399 -27.91 -55.05 -76.52
N PHE A 400 -28.05 -56.33 -76.13
CA PHE A 400 -27.33 -56.94 -75.00
C PHE A 400 -25.82 -56.69 -75.06
N PHE A 401 -25.17 -57.04 -76.18
CA PHE A 401 -23.72 -56.96 -76.26
C PHE A 401 -23.21 -55.51 -76.25
N GLY A 402 -23.96 -54.58 -76.84
CA GLY A 402 -23.62 -53.15 -76.81
C GLY A 402 -23.68 -52.59 -75.39
N ARG A 403 -24.79 -52.85 -74.67
CA ARG A 403 -24.97 -52.41 -73.28
C ARG A 403 -23.95 -53.06 -72.34
N PHE A 404 -23.62 -54.32 -72.57
CA PHE A 404 -22.56 -55.03 -71.86
C PHE A 404 -21.20 -54.32 -72.01
N LEU A 405 -20.84 -53.87 -73.21
CA LEU A 405 -19.59 -53.14 -73.42
C LEU A 405 -19.60 -51.74 -72.80
N GLU A 406 -20.75 -51.08 -72.67
CA GLU A 406 -20.82 -49.81 -71.92
C GLU A 406 -20.51 -50.00 -70.43
N VAL A 407 -21.00 -51.10 -69.84
CA VAL A 407 -20.73 -51.45 -68.44
C VAL A 407 -19.31 -52.01 -68.25
N TYR A 408 -18.80 -52.74 -69.25
CA TYR A 408 -17.47 -53.35 -69.25
C TYR A 408 -16.63 -52.89 -70.45
N PRO A 409 -16.19 -51.60 -70.48
CA PRO A 409 -15.61 -50.93 -71.67
C PRO A 409 -14.33 -51.59 -72.20
N ASN A 410 -13.58 -52.26 -71.34
CA ASN A 410 -12.31 -52.89 -71.71
C ASN A 410 -12.46 -54.36 -72.16
N PHE A 411 -13.67 -54.94 -72.09
CA PHE A 411 -13.88 -56.36 -72.34
C PHE A 411 -13.52 -56.77 -73.77
N SER A 412 -14.11 -56.10 -74.77
CA SER A 412 -13.90 -56.46 -76.18
C SER A 412 -12.43 -56.30 -76.59
N HIS A 413 -11.76 -55.25 -76.12
CA HIS A 413 -10.36 -55.03 -76.40
C HIS A 413 -9.50 -56.18 -75.87
N LYS A 414 -9.69 -56.57 -74.60
CA LYS A 414 -8.95 -57.70 -74.00
C LYS A 414 -9.21 -59.03 -74.70
N MET A 415 -10.46 -59.30 -75.08
CA MET A 415 -10.81 -60.52 -75.81
C MET A 415 -10.18 -60.62 -77.19
N LEU A 416 -10.12 -59.50 -77.92
CA LEU A 416 -9.51 -59.45 -79.26
C LEU A 416 -7.98 -59.46 -79.21
N VAL A 417 -7.36 -58.94 -78.14
CA VAL A 417 -5.91 -59.12 -77.90
C VAL A 417 -5.59 -60.61 -77.66
N LEU A 418 -6.43 -61.31 -76.89
CA LEU A 418 -6.23 -62.73 -76.59
C LEU A 418 -6.43 -63.64 -77.82
N ALA A 419 -7.44 -63.36 -78.63
CA ALA A 419 -7.71 -64.10 -79.86
C ALA A 419 -8.26 -63.16 -80.96
N PRO A 420 -7.40 -62.65 -81.86
CA PRO A 420 -7.78 -61.63 -82.85
C PRO A 420 -8.85 -62.05 -83.87
N GLY A 421 -9.04 -63.35 -84.08
CA GLY A 421 -9.99 -63.91 -85.07
C GLY A 421 -11.39 -64.24 -84.53
N LEU A 422 -11.76 -63.76 -83.34
CA LEU A 422 -13.08 -64.04 -82.75
C LEU A 422 -14.21 -63.36 -83.53
N LYS A 423 -15.25 -64.14 -83.83
CA LYS A 423 -16.47 -63.61 -84.48
C LYS A 423 -17.33 -62.84 -83.48
N PRO A 424 -18.19 -61.90 -83.93
CA PRO A 424 -19.13 -61.19 -83.05
C PRO A 424 -20.01 -62.11 -82.20
N SER A 425 -20.45 -63.25 -82.76
CA SER A 425 -21.22 -64.27 -82.04
C SER A 425 -20.42 -64.98 -80.93
N GLU A 426 -19.10 -65.08 -81.09
CA GLU A 426 -18.19 -65.66 -80.10
C GLU A 426 -17.86 -64.67 -78.98
N LEU A 427 -17.72 -63.38 -79.31
CA LEU A 427 -17.62 -62.31 -78.32
C LEU A 427 -18.90 -62.17 -77.49
N THR A 428 -20.05 -62.26 -78.14
CA THR A 428 -21.35 -62.26 -77.47
C THR A 428 -21.48 -63.47 -76.54
N LEU A 429 -21.10 -64.68 -76.99
CA LEU A 429 -21.08 -65.87 -76.14
C LEU A 429 -20.12 -65.71 -74.95
N SER A 430 -18.98 -65.05 -75.15
CA SER A 430 -18.02 -64.75 -74.07
C SER A 430 -18.64 -63.83 -73.02
N ALA A 431 -19.44 -62.83 -73.42
CA ALA A 431 -20.15 -61.97 -72.49
C ALA A 431 -21.15 -62.76 -71.61
N TYR A 432 -21.93 -63.68 -72.20
CA TYR A 432 -22.80 -64.58 -71.41
C TYR A 432 -22.01 -65.41 -70.39
N ILE A 433 -20.82 -65.91 -70.77
CA ILE A 433 -19.96 -66.71 -69.89
C ILE A 433 -19.36 -65.84 -68.77
N TYR A 434 -18.93 -64.62 -69.09
CA TYR A 434 -18.36 -63.67 -68.12
C TYR A 434 -19.39 -63.29 -67.04
N LEU A 435 -20.65 -63.08 -67.45
CA LEU A 435 -21.78 -62.86 -66.54
C LEU A 435 -22.17 -64.11 -65.73
N GLY A 436 -21.61 -65.28 -66.04
CA GLY A 436 -21.78 -66.51 -65.26
C GLY A 436 -22.99 -67.36 -65.62
N PHE A 437 -23.66 -67.11 -66.76
CA PHE A 437 -24.81 -67.91 -67.17
C PHE A 437 -24.43 -69.37 -67.47
N LEU A 438 -25.30 -70.29 -67.04
CA LEU A 438 -25.10 -71.71 -67.29
C LEU A 438 -25.40 -72.03 -68.76
N THR A 439 -24.77 -73.09 -69.28
CA THR A 439 -24.96 -73.52 -70.68
C THR A 439 -26.43 -73.78 -71.02
N LYS A 440 -27.22 -74.31 -70.06
CA LYS A 440 -28.66 -74.55 -70.22
C LYS A 440 -29.45 -73.24 -70.36
N ASP A 441 -29.07 -72.22 -69.60
CA ASP A 441 -29.74 -70.92 -69.61
C ASP A 441 -29.45 -70.16 -70.91
N ILE A 442 -28.19 -70.15 -71.34
CA ILE A 442 -27.79 -69.54 -72.63
C ILE A 442 -28.54 -70.22 -73.79
N ALA A 443 -28.68 -71.55 -73.74
CA ALA A 443 -29.43 -72.30 -74.74
C ALA A 443 -30.91 -71.89 -74.75
N GLN A 444 -31.52 -71.73 -73.57
CA GLN A 444 -32.88 -71.25 -73.42
C GLN A 444 -33.05 -69.82 -73.96
N PHE A 445 -32.21 -68.88 -73.54
CA PHE A 445 -32.31 -67.46 -73.95
C PHE A 445 -32.12 -67.31 -75.46
N THR A 446 -31.13 -68.00 -76.02
CA THR A 446 -30.80 -67.88 -77.45
C THR A 446 -31.61 -68.81 -78.35
N PHE A 447 -32.57 -69.56 -77.78
CA PHE A 447 -33.41 -70.56 -78.48
C PHE A 447 -32.59 -71.57 -79.30
N LYS A 448 -31.44 -72.00 -78.76
CA LYS A 448 -30.54 -72.98 -79.38
C LYS A 448 -30.56 -74.28 -78.60
N ALA A 449 -30.28 -75.41 -79.26
CA ALA A 449 -30.11 -76.67 -78.55
C ALA A 449 -28.94 -76.56 -77.55
N VAL A 450 -29.11 -77.14 -76.34
CA VAL A 450 -28.06 -77.15 -75.30
C VAL A 450 -26.74 -77.67 -75.87
N LYS A 451 -26.80 -78.71 -76.70
CA LYS A 451 -25.62 -79.29 -77.35
C LYS A 451 -24.89 -78.31 -78.28
N THR A 452 -25.62 -77.42 -78.94
CA THR A 452 -25.05 -76.38 -79.79
C THR A 452 -24.28 -75.35 -78.95
N ILE A 453 -24.80 -74.94 -77.79
CA ILE A 453 -24.10 -74.02 -76.90
C ILE A 453 -22.89 -74.72 -76.24
N GLU A 454 -23.01 -75.98 -75.83
CA GLU A 454 -21.88 -76.77 -75.32
C GLU A 454 -20.75 -76.84 -76.33
N ASN A 455 -21.06 -77.18 -77.59
CA ASN A 455 -20.07 -77.27 -78.66
C ASN A 455 -19.45 -75.90 -78.95
N ASN A 456 -20.25 -74.83 -79.03
CA ASN A 456 -19.73 -73.49 -79.24
C ASN A 456 -18.86 -73.02 -78.08
N LYS A 457 -19.24 -73.30 -76.83
CA LYS A 457 -18.46 -73.01 -75.62
C LYS A 457 -17.15 -73.78 -75.60
N TYR A 458 -17.16 -75.06 -75.99
CA TYR A 458 -15.96 -75.87 -76.13
C TYR A 458 -15.02 -75.34 -77.22
N ASN A 459 -15.55 -74.98 -78.39
CA ASN A 459 -14.77 -74.41 -79.48
C ASN A 459 -14.16 -73.05 -79.09
N LEU A 460 -14.94 -72.20 -78.42
CA LEU A 460 -14.47 -70.92 -77.89
C LEU A 460 -13.37 -71.13 -76.85
N ARG A 461 -13.57 -72.08 -75.92
CA ARG A 461 -12.57 -72.45 -74.91
C ARG A 461 -11.24 -72.87 -75.53
N LYS A 462 -11.29 -73.68 -76.60
CA LYS A 462 -10.10 -74.08 -77.37
C LYS A 462 -9.44 -72.91 -78.08
N LYS A 463 -10.21 -72.03 -78.72
CA LYS A 463 -9.69 -70.82 -79.39
C LYS A 463 -8.97 -69.87 -78.44
N LEU A 464 -9.43 -69.81 -77.18
CA LEU A 464 -8.84 -68.98 -76.13
C LEU A 464 -7.74 -69.70 -75.33
N ASN A 465 -7.39 -70.94 -75.68
CA ASN A 465 -6.41 -71.78 -74.97
C ASN A 465 -6.66 -71.93 -73.46
N VAL A 466 -7.93 -72.07 -73.03
CA VAL A 466 -8.27 -72.18 -71.59
C VAL A 466 -8.12 -73.63 -71.09
N PRO A 467 -7.26 -73.90 -70.08
CA PRO A 467 -6.98 -75.27 -69.59
C PRO A 467 -8.21 -76.01 -69.09
N GLU A 468 -8.44 -77.27 -69.46
CA GLU A 468 -9.69 -78.02 -69.19
C GLU A 468 -10.11 -78.11 -67.71
N LYS A 469 -9.15 -78.07 -66.77
CA LYS A 469 -9.39 -78.22 -65.33
C LYS A 469 -9.93 -76.97 -64.62
N VAL A 470 -9.97 -75.81 -65.29
CA VAL A 470 -10.40 -74.54 -64.67
C VAL A 470 -11.85 -74.22 -65.04
N ASP A 471 -12.62 -73.57 -64.16
CA ASP A 471 -13.93 -73.05 -64.56
C ASP A 471 -13.78 -71.91 -65.58
N PHE A 472 -14.46 -72.02 -66.73
CA PHE A 472 -14.29 -71.07 -67.82
C PHE A 472 -14.83 -69.67 -67.48
N SER A 473 -15.90 -69.58 -66.67
CA SER A 473 -16.45 -68.27 -66.27
C SER A 473 -15.53 -67.55 -65.29
N ILE A 474 -14.96 -68.28 -64.31
CA ILE A 474 -14.02 -67.73 -63.33
C ILE A 474 -12.74 -67.27 -64.00
N TRP A 475 -12.17 -68.11 -64.88
CA TRP A 475 -10.96 -67.75 -65.63
C TRP A 475 -11.17 -66.48 -66.47
N LEU A 476 -12.31 -66.40 -67.17
CA LEU A 476 -12.63 -65.26 -68.01
C LEU A 476 -12.81 -63.97 -67.20
N ARG A 477 -13.46 -64.04 -66.02
CA ARG A 477 -13.59 -62.88 -65.12
C ARG A 477 -12.23 -62.37 -64.63
N ASN A 478 -11.37 -63.26 -64.15
CA ASN A 478 -10.05 -62.90 -63.65
C ASN A 478 -9.19 -62.23 -64.72
N TYR A 479 -9.20 -62.75 -65.95
CA TYR A 479 -8.46 -62.18 -67.08
C TYR A 479 -8.95 -60.75 -67.44
N ILE A 480 -10.27 -60.55 -67.46
CA ILE A 480 -10.87 -59.25 -67.81
C ILE A 480 -10.72 -58.22 -66.69
N GLU A 481 -10.80 -58.61 -65.42
CA GLU A 481 -10.73 -57.69 -64.28
C GLU A 481 -9.29 -57.35 -63.86
N GLY A 482 -8.28 -58.01 -64.46
CA GLY A 482 -6.87 -57.69 -64.22
C GLY A 482 -6.35 -58.21 -62.88
N SER A 483 -6.94 -59.28 -62.36
CA SER A 483 -6.36 -60.00 -61.23
C SER A 483 -5.26 -60.92 -61.76
N ASN A 484 -4.01 -60.44 -61.71
CA ASN A 484 -2.84 -61.32 -61.84
C ASN A 484 -2.96 -62.42 -60.77
N VAL A 485 -3.08 -63.66 -61.24
CA VAL A 485 -2.41 -64.81 -60.63
C VAL A 485 -1.32 -65.10 -61.67
N ASP A 486 -0.23 -64.35 -61.67
CA ASP A 486 0.90 -64.53 -60.73
C ASP A 486 1.04 -63.54 -59.58
#